data_AF-A0A6I4MJA4-F1
#
_entry.id   AF-A0A6I4MJA4-F1
#
_cell.length_a   1.000
_cell.length_b   1.000
_cell.length_c   1.000
_cell.angle_alpha   90.00
_cell.angle_beta   90.00
_cell.angle_gamma   90.00
#
_symmetry.space_group_name_H-M   'P 1'
#
loop_
_entity.id
_entity.type
_entity.pdbx_description
1 polymer ?
#
loop_
_entity_poly.entity_id
_entity_poly.type
_entity_poly.pdbx_seq_one_letter_code
_entity_poly.pdbx_strand_id
1 'polypeptide(L)'
;MSTTRSGSASARWSSARRWRPRATPISTALMTAARRSASALHRTTDPEVVIMELTSVGRVVATGEPFEVPCVQVFRIRDGRIVLFRDYVGAGALPAPDPA
;
A
#
# COMPACT_ATOMS: atom_id res chain seq x y z
N MET A 1 16.64 8.42 -26.15
CA MET A 1 15.36 7.73 -25.86
C MET A 1 15.66 6.61 -24.88
N SER A 2 15.48 6.85 -23.58
CA SER A 2 15.67 5.84 -22.53
C SER A 2 14.31 5.41 -22.00
N THR A 3 13.99 4.14 -22.20
CA THR A 3 12.72 3.54 -21.79
C THR A 3 12.88 2.98 -20.38
N THR A 4 12.41 3.70 -19.36
CA THR A 4 12.37 3.21 -17.99
C THR A 4 11.20 2.25 -17.83
N ARG A 5 11.49 0.95 -17.69
CA ARG A 5 10.51 -0.12 -17.48
C ARG A 5 10.03 -0.09 -16.03
N SER A 6 8.87 0.53 -15.79
CA SER A 6 8.16 0.48 -14.50
C SER A 6 7.67 -0.96 -14.26
N GLY A 7 8.36 -1.68 -13.37
CA GLY A 7 7.98 -3.03 -12.95
C GLY A 7 6.89 -2.96 -11.88
N SER A 8 5.64 -3.24 -12.26
CA SER A 8 4.56 -3.52 -11.30
C SER A 8 4.76 -4.91 -10.69
N ALA A 9 5.15 -4.96 -9.42
CA ALA A 9 5.22 -6.21 -8.66
C ALA A 9 3.81 -6.61 -8.21
N SER A 10 3.10 -7.38 -9.04
CA SER A 10 1.87 -8.07 -8.62
C SER A 10 2.18 -9.50 -8.20
N ALA A 11 2.25 -9.75 -6.88
CA ALA A 11 2.37 -11.10 -6.35
C ALA A 11 0.98 -11.74 -6.25
N ARG A 12 0.62 -12.57 -7.25
CA ARG A 12 -0.58 -13.41 -7.21
C ARG A 12 -0.24 -14.68 -6.42
N TRP A 13 -0.73 -14.78 -5.18
CA TRP A 13 -0.58 -15.95 -4.33
C TRP A 13 -1.77 -16.89 -4.50
N SER A 14 -1.51 -18.12 -4.94
CA SER A 14 -2.48 -19.21 -4.94
C SER A 14 -1.80 -20.54 -4.61
N SER A 15 -2.35 -21.21 -3.59
CA SER A 15 -2.05 -22.56 -3.07
C SER A 15 -0.84 -22.72 -2.14
N ALA A 16 -1.11 -23.42 -1.04
CA ALA A 16 -0.28 -23.57 0.14
C ALA A 16 1.02 -24.35 -0.14
N ARG A 17 2.16 -23.66 -0.09
CA ARG A 17 3.42 -24.25 0.35
C ARG A 17 3.91 -23.48 1.56
N ARG A 18 4.30 -24.21 2.60
CA ARG A 18 4.79 -23.70 3.89
C ARG A 18 5.90 -22.68 3.64
N TRP A 19 5.55 -21.41 3.78
CA TRP A 19 6.48 -20.29 3.73
C TRP A 19 7.44 -20.39 4.91
N ARG A 20 8.74 -20.34 4.63
CA ARG A 20 9.78 -20.06 5.62
C ARG A 20 10.25 -18.63 5.35
N PRO A 21 9.99 -17.65 6.23
CA PRO A 21 10.64 -16.37 6.11
C PRO A 21 12.14 -16.57 6.34
N ARG A 22 12.96 -16.30 5.34
CA ARG A 22 14.13 -15.46 5.63
C ARG A 22 13.53 -14.08 5.84
N ALA A 23 13.28 -13.72 7.09
CA ALA A 23 12.79 -12.40 7.44
C ALA A 23 13.91 -11.41 7.10
N THR A 24 13.91 -10.91 5.86
CA THR A 24 14.43 -9.57 5.62
C THR A 24 13.60 -8.68 6.54
N PRO A 25 14.20 -7.90 7.45
CA PRO A 25 13.40 -6.98 8.24
C PRO A 25 12.64 -6.14 7.22
N ILE A 26 11.30 -6.22 7.27
CA ILE A 26 10.47 -5.16 6.71
C ILE A 26 11.01 -3.94 7.44
N SER A 27 11.76 -3.08 6.76
CA SER A 27 12.13 -1.78 7.30
C SER A 27 10.81 -1.13 7.65
N THR A 28 10.43 -1.23 8.92
CA THR A 28 9.12 -0.81 9.38
C THR A 28 9.29 0.67 9.61
N ALA A 29 9.38 1.42 8.51
CA ALA A 29 9.20 2.85 8.51
C ALA A 29 7.76 3.06 9.00
N LEU A 30 7.62 3.19 10.32
CA LEU A 30 6.37 3.57 10.94
C LEU A 30 6.01 4.94 10.37
N MET A 31 4.79 5.08 9.90
CA MET A 31 4.27 6.36 9.43
C MET A 31 3.30 6.88 10.46
N THR A 32 3.32 8.19 10.71
CA THR A 32 2.27 8.82 11.53
C THR A 32 0.91 8.62 10.85
N ALA A 33 -0.18 8.73 11.61
CA ALA A 33 -1.53 8.81 11.04
C ALA A 33 -1.56 9.91 9.96
N ALA A 34 -1.55 9.47 8.70
CA ALA A 34 -1.48 10.36 7.56
C ALA A 34 -2.86 10.98 7.31
N ARG A 35 -2.88 12.26 6.96
CA ARG A 35 -4.05 12.88 6.38
C ARG A 35 -4.28 12.22 5.02
N ARG A 36 -5.47 11.65 4.82
CA ARG A 36 -5.88 11.01 3.57
C ARG A 36 -6.92 11.85 2.88
N SER A 37 -6.72 12.13 1.60
CA SER A 37 -7.70 12.82 0.74
C SER A 37 -8.13 11.85 -0.35
N ALA A 38 -9.37 11.35 -0.26
CA ALA A 38 -9.92 10.46 -1.28
C ALA A 38 -10.21 11.25 -2.55
N SER A 39 -9.73 10.76 -3.69
CA SER A 39 -9.99 11.33 -5.02
C SER A 39 -11.09 10.59 -5.75
N ALA A 40 -11.21 9.27 -5.56
CA ALA A 40 -12.26 8.46 -6.16
C ALA A 40 -12.64 7.25 -5.30
N LEU A 41 -13.91 6.85 -5.41
CA LEU A 41 -14.42 5.61 -4.85
C LEU A 41 -15.07 4.80 -5.98
N HIS A 42 -14.56 3.59 -6.20
CA HIS A 42 -15.02 2.70 -7.25
C HIS A 42 -15.78 1.53 -6.64
N ARG A 43 -17.05 1.39 -7.04
CA ARG A 43 -17.80 0.16 -6.84
C ARG A 43 -17.30 -0.88 -7.84
N THR A 44 -17.20 -2.12 -7.41
CA THR A 44 -16.88 -3.23 -8.31
C THR A 44 -18.12 -4.06 -8.60
N THR A 45 -18.00 -5.02 -9.50
CA THR A 45 -19.07 -5.99 -9.77
C THR A 45 -19.27 -6.99 -8.63
N ASP A 46 -18.26 -7.20 -7.78
CA ASP A 46 -18.39 -7.91 -6.51
C ASP A 46 -18.82 -6.89 -5.43
N PRO A 47 -20.05 -6.97 -4.90
CA PRO A 47 -20.57 -5.98 -3.95
C PRO A 47 -19.83 -5.99 -2.61
N GLU A 48 -19.07 -7.05 -2.30
CA GLU A 48 -18.21 -7.09 -1.11
C GLU A 48 -16.90 -6.32 -1.32
N VAL A 49 -16.58 -5.88 -2.54
CA VAL A 49 -15.29 -5.26 -2.87
C VAL A 49 -15.49 -3.81 -3.31
N VAL A 50 -14.75 -2.91 -2.64
CA VAL A 50 -14.69 -1.49 -2.98
C VAL A 50 -13.22 -1.07 -3.12
N ILE A 51 -12.96 -0.19 -4.07
CA ILE A 51 -11.62 0.34 -4.35
C ILE A 51 -11.65 1.85 -4.13
N MET A 52 -10.65 2.38 -3.43
CA MET A 52 -10.50 3.81 -3.17
C MET A 52 -9.16 4.30 -3.72
N GLU A 53 -9.20 5.39 -4.48
CA GLU A 53 -8.02 6.16 -4.85
C GLU A 53 -7.88 7.34 -3.89
N LEU A 54 -6.67 7.55 -3.37
CA LEU A 54 -6.42 8.65 -2.44
C LEU A 54 -4.95 9.07 -2.43
N THR A 55 -4.70 10.28 -1.95
CA THR A 55 -3.36 10.75 -1.58
C THR A 55 -3.20 10.72 -0.07
N SER A 56 -2.13 10.08 0.39
CA SER A 56 -1.74 9.98 1.80
C SER A 56 -0.59 10.95 2.07
N VAL A 57 -0.79 11.85 3.03
CA VAL A 57 0.19 12.88 3.42
C VAL A 57 0.54 12.70 4.90
N GLY A 58 1.82 12.55 5.20
CA GLY A 58 2.26 12.30 6.57
C GLY A 58 3.75 12.53 6.77
N ARG A 59 4.29 11.95 7.85
CA ARG A 59 5.72 11.92 8.15
C ARG A 59 6.17 10.51 8.48
N VAL A 60 7.39 10.18 8.10
CA VAL A 60 8.09 8.98 8.60
C VAL A 60 8.41 9.20 10.07
N VAL A 61 8.04 8.27 10.94
CA VAL A 61 8.24 8.38 12.40
C VAL A 61 9.71 8.44 12.76
N ALA A 62 10.55 7.63 12.09
CA ALA A 62 11.97 7.54 12.38
C ALA A 62 12.73 8.83 12.02
N THR A 63 12.49 9.40 10.83
CA THR A 63 13.27 10.53 10.31
C THR A 63 12.55 11.87 10.43
N GLY A 64 11.25 11.87 10.69
CA GLY A 64 10.41 13.06 10.64
C GLY A 64 10.18 13.60 9.22
N GLU A 65 10.74 12.98 8.18
CA GLU A 65 10.62 13.47 6.81
C GLU A 65 9.16 13.41 6.33
N PRO A 66 8.67 14.49 5.68
CA PRO A 66 7.34 14.49 5.11
C PRO A 66 7.27 13.55 3.90
N PHE A 67 6.11 12.94 3.70
CA PHE A 67 5.80 12.20 2.50
C PHE A 67 4.41 12.59 2.00
N GLU A 68 4.26 12.52 0.67
CA GLU A 68 2.98 12.61 -0.01
C GLU A 68 2.97 11.51 -1.08
N VAL A 69 2.02 10.59 -0.96
CA VAL A 69 1.99 9.42 -1.82
C VAL A 69 0.59 9.10 -2.33
N PRO A 70 0.41 8.97 -3.66
CA PRO A 70 -0.81 8.38 -4.20
C PRO A 70 -0.86 6.89 -3.85
N CYS A 71 -2.04 6.43 -3.47
CA CYS A 71 -2.29 5.02 -3.18
C CYS A 71 -3.68 4.57 -3.62
N VAL A 72 -3.78 3.27 -3.83
CA VAL A 72 -5.02 2.56 -4.13
C VAL A 72 -5.28 1.57 -3.02
N GLN A 73 -6.42 1.71 -2.35
CA GLN A 73 -6.83 0.83 -1.28
C GLN A 73 -7.95 -0.09 -1.76
N VAL A 74 -7.78 -1.39 -1.51
CA VAL A 74 -8.78 -2.41 -1.83
C VAL A 74 -9.32 -2.99 -0.53
N PHE A 75 -10.62 -2.86 -0.33
CA PHE A 75 -11.31 -3.40 0.82
C PHE A 75 -12.20 -4.55 0.40
N ARG A 76 -12.24 -5.61 1.23
CA ARG A 76 -13.37 -6.55 1.24
C ARG A 76 -14.19 -6.33 2.51
N ILE A 77 -15.48 -6.15 2.35
CA ILE A 77 -16.43 -5.90 3.44
C ILE A 77 -17.47 -7.01 3.46
N ARG A 78 -17.62 -7.68 4.60
CA ARG A 78 -18.65 -8.72 4.85
C ARG A 78 -19.34 -8.42 6.16
N ASP A 79 -20.67 -8.45 6.16
CA ASP A 79 -21.48 -8.12 7.34
C ASP A 79 -21.10 -6.77 7.97
N GLY A 80 -20.81 -5.78 7.13
CA GLY A 80 -20.37 -4.44 7.55
C GLY A 80 -18.95 -4.38 8.13
N ARG A 81 -18.17 -5.47 8.10
CA ARG A 81 -16.80 -5.54 8.63
C ARG A 81 -15.77 -5.66 7.52
N ILE A 82 -14.66 -4.94 7.66
CA ILE A 82 -13.51 -5.09 6.76
C ILE A 82 -12.83 -6.44 7.09
N VAL A 83 -12.90 -7.38 6.15
CA VAL A 83 -12.28 -8.72 6.26
C VAL A 83 -10.99 -8.85 5.45
N LEU A 84 -10.73 -7.88 4.56
CA LEU A 84 -9.48 -7.74 3.83
C LEU A 84 -9.21 -6.26 3.60
N PHE A 85 -7.96 -5.87 3.83
CA PHE A 85 -7.43 -4.57 3.46
C PHE A 85 -6.10 -4.76 2.73
N ARG A 86 -5.97 -4.17 1.54
CA ARG A 86 -4.72 -4.08 0.79
C ARG A 86 -4.47 -2.63 0.44
N ASP A 87 -3.26 -2.15 0.67
CA ASP A 87 -2.83 -0.80 0.35
C ASP A 87 -1.70 -0.86 -0.69
N TYR A 88 -1.96 -0.30 -1.87
CA TYR A 88 -1.01 -0.24 -2.98
C TYR A 88 -0.47 1.18 -3.10
N VAL A 89 0.81 1.34 -2.85
CA VAL A 89 1.48 2.63 -2.74
C VAL A 89 2.40 2.82 -3.96
N GLY A 90 2.46 4.04 -4.51
CA GLY A 90 3.35 4.35 -5.63
C GLY A 90 4.83 4.06 -5.30
N ALA A 91 5.49 3.23 -6.13
CA ALA A 91 6.80 2.61 -5.85
C ALA A 91 8.03 3.55 -5.82
N GLY A 92 7.84 4.87 -5.76
CA GLY A 92 8.93 5.86 -5.64
C GLY A 92 8.57 7.06 -4.77
N ALA A 93 7.46 6.99 -4.05
CA ALA A 93 6.92 8.10 -3.28
C ALA A 93 7.08 7.92 -1.76
N LEU A 94 7.68 6.80 -1.34
CA LEU A 94 8.17 6.63 0.02
C LEU A 94 9.66 6.96 0.05
N PRO A 95 10.14 7.73 1.04
CA PRO A 95 11.57 7.92 1.23
C PRO A 95 12.25 6.57 1.46
N ALA A 96 13.50 6.47 1.01
CA ALA A 96 14.29 5.26 1.23
C ALA A 96 14.35 4.96 2.73
N PRO A 97 14.31 3.68 3.15
CA PRO A 97 14.55 3.35 4.54
C PRO A 97 15.94 3.88 4.94
N ASP A 98 16.02 4.40 6.16
CA ASP A 98 17.28 4.84 6.77
C ASP A 98 18.31 3.70 6.66
N PRO A 99 19.53 3.93 6.12
CA PRO A 99 20.58 2.95 6.22
C PRO A 99 20.90 2.72 7.71
N ALA A 100 20.58 1.53 8.20
CA ALA A 100 20.89 1.08 9.56
C ALA A 100 22.38 1.19 9.89
#